data_AF-A0A816AX38-F1
#
_entry.id   AF-A0A816AX38-F1
#
_cell.length_a   1.000
_cell.length_b   1.000
_cell.length_c   1.000
_cell.angle_alpha   90.00
_cell.angle_beta   90.00
_cell.angle_gamma   90.00
#
_symmetry.space_group_name_H-M   'P 1'
#
loop_
_entity.id
_entity.type
_entity.pdbx_description
1 polymer ?
#
loop_
_entity_poly.entity_id
_entity_poly.type
_entity_poly.pdbx_seq_one_letter_code
_entity_poly.pdbx_strand_id
1 'polypeptide(L)'
;AIFRLCRIVYSTHRWLQHFWLYIIIPPIEFILSCALLCPLLFWHHIVYLPQEYYCYVPYTNILGILWVILNAYGNPFLLLLVIYLRITIFLRRQPINQTRVVKKRQERDLLVIRRIFIAVGLLLTLGMPSVILLVMYLITGEKSPLFFRIEWLSVSVSMIGLSVVLVLFTPQLKSIILKKYQRNQVTPPDGPLAGSVQIRYITTTR
;
A
#
# COMPACT_ATOMS: atom_id res chain seq x y z
N ALA A 1 4.33 -3.93 -6.89
CA ALA A 1 5.12 -3.32 -8.00
C ALA A 1 5.72 -4.37 -8.95
N ILE A 2 6.19 -5.51 -8.44
CA ILE A 2 6.84 -6.60 -9.21
C ILE A 2 6.03 -7.07 -10.42
N PHE A 3 4.73 -7.34 -10.26
CA PHE A 3 3.85 -7.70 -11.38
C PHE A 3 3.94 -6.73 -12.58
N ARG A 4 4.01 -5.42 -12.30
CA ARG A 4 4.12 -4.41 -13.36
C ARG A 4 5.51 -4.41 -13.99
N LEU A 5 6.55 -4.60 -13.19
CA LEU A 5 7.92 -4.75 -13.69
C LEU A 5 8.00 -5.91 -14.68
N CYS A 6 7.54 -7.10 -14.26
CA CYS A 6 7.55 -8.31 -15.10
C CYS A 6 6.76 -8.09 -16.40
N ARG A 7 5.57 -7.49 -16.31
CA ARG A 7 4.72 -7.23 -17.48
C ARG A 7 5.30 -6.19 -18.45
N ILE A 8 5.89 -5.11 -17.95
CA ILE A 8 6.35 -3.97 -18.77
C ILE A 8 7.75 -4.23 -19.32
N VAL A 9 8.71 -4.56 -18.44
CA VAL A 9 10.13 -4.66 -18.79
C VAL A 9 10.46 -6.02 -19.39
N TYR A 10 9.85 -7.08 -18.87
CA TYR A 10 10.12 -8.46 -19.28
C TYR A 10 8.99 -9.04 -20.12
N SER A 11 8.42 -8.24 -21.03
CA SER A 11 7.31 -8.67 -21.88
C SER A 11 7.65 -9.89 -22.74
N THR A 12 8.93 -10.07 -23.09
CA THR A 12 9.43 -11.16 -23.94
C THR A 12 9.54 -12.50 -23.21
N HIS A 13 9.72 -12.49 -21.88
CA HIS A 13 9.96 -13.70 -21.10
C HIS A 13 8.63 -14.29 -20.59
N ARG A 14 8.08 -15.26 -21.32
CA ARG A 14 6.78 -15.90 -21.00
C ARG A 14 6.72 -16.48 -19.59
N TRP A 15 7.82 -17.04 -19.08
CA TRP A 15 7.86 -17.63 -17.74
C TRP A 15 7.55 -16.60 -16.63
N LEU A 16 8.03 -15.36 -16.74
CA LEU A 16 7.77 -14.29 -15.78
C LEU A 16 6.32 -13.78 -15.78
N GLN A 17 5.51 -14.21 -16.75
CA GLN A 17 4.10 -13.84 -16.87
C GLN A 17 3.15 -14.93 -16.37
N HIS A 18 3.67 -16.10 -15.95
CA HIS A 18 2.82 -17.17 -15.45
C HIS A 18 2.10 -16.75 -14.17
N PHE A 19 0.80 -17.06 -14.12
CA PHE A 19 -0.07 -16.82 -12.97
C PHE A 19 0.47 -17.45 -11.68
N TRP A 20 1.05 -18.65 -11.78
CA TRP A 20 1.66 -19.37 -10.66
C TRP A 20 2.73 -18.56 -9.92
N LEU A 21 3.54 -17.80 -10.64
CA LEU A 21 4.57 -16.96 -10.03
C LEU A 21 3.94 -15.94 -9.06
N TYR A 22 2.80 -15.36 -9.44
CA TYR A 22 2.09 -14.39 -8.62
C TYR A 22 1.35 -14.99 -7.42
N ILE A 23 1.00 -16.27 -7.47
CA ILE A 23 0.49 -17.01 -6.31
C ILE A 23 1.60 -17.30 -5.31
N ILE A 24 2.82 -17.58 -5.80
CA ILE A 24 3.96 -17.96 -4.97
C ILE A 24 4.64 -16.75 -4.31
N ILE A 25 4.57 -15.55 -4.91
CA ILE A 25 5.16 -14.34 -4.32
C ILE A 25 4.62 -14.01 -2.91
N PRO A 26 3.31 -13.90 -2.66
CA PRO A 26 2.78 -13.54 -1.34
C PRO A 26 3.23 -14.46 -0.19
N PRO A 27 3.21 -15.81 -0.29
CA PRO A 27 3.70 -16.66 0.78
C PRO A 27 5.21 -16.53 0.96
N ILE A 28 6.00 -16.34 -0.10
CA ILE A 28 7.44 -16.07 0.02
C ILE A 28 7.68 -14.74 0.75
N GLU A 29 6.95 -13.69 0.38
CA GLU A 29 7.03 -12.37 1.02
C GLU A 29 6.64 -12.45 2.49
N PHE A 30 5.63 -13.24 2.83
CA PHE A 30 5.22 -13.50 4.20
C PHE A 30 6.32 -14.22 4.99
N ILE A 31 6.86 -15.32 4.46
CA ILE A 31 7.95 -16.07 5.10
C ILE A 31 9.19 -15.18 5.27
N LEU A 32 9.54 -14.40 4.25
CA LEU A 32 10.67 -13.47 4.31
C LEU A 32 10.43 -12.39 5.37
N SER A 33 9.20 -11.86 5.47
CA SER A 33 8.83 -10.87 6.49
C SER A 33 8.96 -11.47 7.90
N CYS A 34 8.48 -12.70 8.12
CA CYS A 34 8.69 -13.42 9.37
C CYS A 34 10.19 -13.64 9.66
N ALA A 35 10.95 -14.09 8.66
CA ALA A 35 12.38 -14.33 8.79
C ALA A 35 13.17 -13.04 9.10
N LEU A 36 12.75 -11.88 8.59
CA LEU A 36 13.37 -10.59 8.89
C LEU A 36 13.02 -10.08 10.30
N LEU A 37 11.88 -10.50 10.86
CA LEU A 37 11.49 -10.20 12.24
C LEU A 37 12.15 -11.13 13.26
N CYS A 38 12.47 -12.38 12.88
CA CYS A 38 13.11 -13.37 13.75
C CYS A 38 14.40 -12.87 14.45
N PRO A 39 15.35 -12.20 13.79
CA PRO A 39 16.56 -11.68 14.45
C PRO A 39 16.26 -10.78 15.66
N LEU A 40 15.19 -9.98 15.59
CA LEU A 40 14.79 -9.11 16.67
C LEU A 40 14.38 -9.91 17.93
N LEU A 41 13.74 -11.07 17.73
CA LEU A 41 13.36 -12.00 18.79
C LEU A 41 14.60 -12.72 19.35
N PHE A 42 15.47 -13.25 18.48
CA PHE A 42 16.64 -14.02 18.90
C PHE A 42 17.72 -13.18 19.60
N TRP A 43 17.87 -11.91 19.23
CA TRP A 43 18.83 -11.01 19.87
C TRP A 43 18.36 -10.44 21.22
N HIS A 44 17.21 -10.88 21.74
CA HIS A 44 16.64 -10.41 23.00
C HIS A 44 16.51 -8.88 23.03
N HIS A 45 16.28 -8.27 21.85
CA HIS A 45 16.16 -6.83 21.70
C HIS A 45 14.77 -6.32 22.11
N ILE A 46 13.84 -7.21 22.39
CA ILE A 46 12.50 -6.89 22.85
C ILE A 46 12.46 -7.03 24.37
N VAL A 47 12.12 -5.95 25.06
CA VAL A 47 12.02 -5.89 26.52
C VAL A 47 10.56 -5.66 26.89
N TYR A 48 10.11 -6.35 27.93
CA TYR A 48 8.80 -6.12 28.52
C TYR A 48 8.82 -4.85 29.39
N LEU A 49 7.94 -3.89 29.10
CA LEU A 49 7.79 -2.68 29.92
C LEU A 49 6.68 -2.91 30.96
N PRO A 50 7.02 -3.09 32.24
CA PRO A 50 6.03 -3.43 33.27
C PRO A 50 5.03 -2.31 33.56
N GLN A 51 5.39 -1.05 33.30
CA GLN A 51 4.50 0.10 33.52
C GLN A 51 3.36 0.16 32.50
N GLU A 52 3.59 -0.34 31.29
CA GLU A 52 2.64 -0.22 30.17
C GLU A 52 2.11 -1.58 29.68
N TYR A 53 2.59 -2.68 30.26
CA TYR A 53 2.15 -4.05 29.99
C TYR A 53 2.31 -4.52 28.54
N TYR A 54 3.30 -4.03 27.80
CA TYR A 54 3.63 -4.50 26.45
C TYR A 54 5.12 -4.73 26.21
N CYS A 55 5.44 -5.43 25.13
CA CYS A 55 6.80 -5.74 24.68
C CYS A 55 7.24 -4.77 23.58
N TYR A 56 8.41 -4.16 23.71
CA TYR A 56 8.93 -3.20 22.73
C TYR A 56 10.46 -3.21 22.66
N VAL A 57 11.00 -2.68 21.57
CA VAL A 57 12.45 -2.52 21.40
C VAL A 57 12.89 -1.25 22.14
N PRO A 58 13.62 -1.34 23.26
CA PRO A 58 13.93 -0.16 24.05
C PRO A 58 14.75 0.82 23.21
N TYR A 59 14.44 2.11 23.34
CA TYR A 59 15.12 3.18 22.59
C TYR A 59 16.64 3.27 22.83
N THR A 60 17.13 2.64 23.89
CA THR A 60 18.58 2.50 24.18
C THR A 60 19.27 1.54 23.21
N ASN A 61 18.53 0.65 22.56
CA ASN A 61 19.06 -0.32 21.63
C ASN A 61 18.99 0.20 20.19
N ILE A 62 19.98 1.04 19.85
CA ILE A 62 20.09 1.70 18.55
C ILE A 62 20.08 0.67 17.40
N LEU A 63 20.74 -0.48 17.58
CA LEU A 63 20.83 -1.51 16.56
C LEU A 63 19.46 -2.15 16.27
N GLY A 64 18.69 -2.45 17.33
CA GLY A 64 17.32 -2.95 17.19
C GLY A 64 16.41 -1.96 16.46
N ILE A 65 16.51 -0.66 16.80
CA ILE A 65 15.71 0.39 16.16
C ILE A 65 16.10 0.56 14.69
N LEU A 66 17.40 0.65 14.38
CA LEU A 66 17.88 0.74 13.01
C LEU A 66 17.46 -0.47 12.18
N TRP A 67 17.49 -1.67 12.77
CA TRP A 67 16.99 -2.87 12.12
C TRP A 67 15.51 -2.77 11.77
N VAL A 68 14.67 -2.31 12.71
CA VAL A 68 13.24 -2.10 12.49
C VAL A 68 13.01 -1.04 11.42
N ILE A 69 13.68 0.12 11.47
CA ILE A 69 13.53 1.20 10.49
C ILE A 69 13.94 0.72 9.10
N LEU A 70 15.09 0.05 8.99
CA LEU A 70 15.60 -0.44 7.71
C LEU A 70 14.67 -1.49 7.10
N ASN A 71 14.16 -2.44 7.90
CA ASN A 71 13.30 -3.49 7.37
C ASN A 71 11.85 -3.03 7.12
N ALA A 72 11.29 -2.20 8.00
CA ALA A 72 9.91 -1.72 7.87
C ALA A 72 9.76 -0.62 6.82
N TYR A 73 10.75 0.26 6.65
CA TYR A 73 10.68 1.40 5.75
C TYR A 73 11.75 1.39 4.65
N GLY A 74 13.01 1.14 5.02
CA GLY A 74 14.15 1.25 4.10
C GLY A 74 14.07 0.26 2.93
N ASN A 75 14.03 -1.04 3.22
CA ASN A 75 13.97 -2.12 2.25
C ASN A 75 12.76 -2.02 1.30
N PRO A 76 11.50 -1.86 1.78
CA PRO A 76 10.37 -1.73 0.86
C PRO A 76 10.47 -0.47 0.01
N PHE A 77 10.97 0.65 0.57
CA PHE A 77 11.17 1.87 -0.19
C PHE A 77 12.25 1.73 -1.28
N LEU A 78 13.41 1.17 -0.95
CA LEU A 78 14.50 0.92 -1.89
C LEU A 78 14.05 -0.03 -3.00
N LEU A 79 13.35 -1.11 -2.66
CA LEU A 79 12.82 -2.06 -3.64
C LEU A 79 11.81 -1.38 -4.59
N LEU A 80 10.89 -0.57 -4.06
CA LEU A 80 9.97 0.21 -4.89
C LEU A 80 10.71 1.19 -5.81
N LEU A 81 11.69 1.91 -5.26
CA LEU A 81 12.50 2.88 -6.00
C LEU A 81 13.27 2.21 -7.15
N VAL A 82 13.95 1.10 -6.89
CA VAL A 82 14.67 0.33 -7.92
C VAL A 82 13.71 -0.16 -9.01
N ILE A 83 12.55 -0.73 -8.63
CA ILE A 83 11.54 -1.20 -9.59
C ILE A 83 11.06 -0.06 -10.48
N TYR A 84 10.72 1.10 -9.90
CA TYR A 84 10.21 2.22 -10.68
C TYR A 84 11.27 2.92 -11.51
N LEU A 85 12.51 3.01 -11.04
CA LEU A 85 13.63 3.47 -11.85
C LEU A 85 13.82 2.59 -13.08
N ARG A 86 13.79 1.26 -12.92
CA ARG A 86 13.89 0.33 -14.05
C ARG A 86 12.74 0.48 -15.04
N ILE A 87 11.50 0.60 -14.56
CA ILE A 87 10.33 0.85 -15.42
C ILE A 87 10.49 2.17 -16.18
N THR A 88 10.94 3.23 -15.51
CA THR A 88 11.09 4.57 -16.11
C THR A 88 12.19 4.60 -17.16
N ILE A 89 13.34 3.98 -16.87
CA ILE A 89 14.45 3.83 -17.83
C ILE A 89 13.98 3.04 -19.06
N PHE A 90 13.25 1.94 -18.86
CA PHE A 90 12.72 1.13 -19.95
C PHE A 90 11.73 1.93 -20.82
N LEU A 91 10.79 2.65 -20.20
CA LEU A 91 9.83 3.50 -20.92
C LEU A 91 10.52 4.60 -21.74
N ARG A 92 11.56 5.25 -21.19
CA ARG A 92 12.32 6.29 -21.91
C ARG A 92 13.09 5.76 -23.11
N ARG A 93 13.49 4.48 -23.09
CA ARG A 93 14.24 3.84 -24.20
C ARG A 93 13.33 3.34 -25.33
N GLN A 94 12.01 3.36 -25.16
CA GLN A 94 11.10 2.92 -26.23
C GLN A 94 10.96 3.99 -27.33
N PRO A 95 10.97 3.58 -28.61
CA PRO A 95 10.91 4.51 -29.74
C PRO A 95 9.56 5.27 -29.79
N ILE A 96 9.61 6.53 -30.25
CA ILE A 96 8.47 7.46 -30.34
C ILE A 96 7.31 6.93 -31.22
N ASN A 97 7.61 6.01 -32.15
CA ASN A 97 6.68 5.38 -33.09
C ASN A 97 5.81 4.26 -32.49
N GLN A 98 5.47 4.36 -31.20
CA GLN A 98 4.52 3.45 -30.59
C GLN A 98 3.08 3.76 -31.00
N THR A 99 2.31 2.69 -31.19
CA THR A 99 0.88 2.77 -31.50
C THR A 99 0.12 3.54 -30.39
N ARG A 100 -0.94 4.26 -30.76
CA ARG A 100 -1.78 5.03 -29.82
C ARG A 100 -2.29 4.19 -28.65
N VAL A 101 -2.52 2.89 -28.87
CA VAL A 101 -2.98 1.93 -27.85
C VAL A 101 -1.92 1.72 -26.77
N VAL A 102 -0.65 1.60 -27.15
CA VAL A 102 0.47 1.43 -26.21
C VAL A 102 0.68 2.70 -25.39
N LYS A 103 0.63 3.88 -26.02
CA LYS A 103 0.73 5.18 -25.32
C LYS A 103 -0.35 5.34 -24.24
N LYS A 104 -1.62 5.09 -24.57
CA LYS A 104 -2.73 5.12 -23.58
C LYS A 104 -2.52 4.15 -22.41
N ARG A 105 -1.98 2.96 -22.68
CA ARG A 105 -1.67 1.97 -21.63
C ARG A 105 -0.55 2.46 -20.71
N GLN A 106 0.49 3.08 -21.26
CA GLN A 106 1.61 3.65 -20.51
C GLN A 106 1.16 4.83 -19.64
N GLU A 107 0.34 5.75 -20.16
CA GLU A 107 -0.23 6.87 -19.39
C GLU A 107 -0.98 6.38 -18.15
N ARG A 108 -1.81 5.34 -18.31
CA ARG A 108 -2.50 4.71 -17.19
C ARG A 108 -1.55 4.10 -16.19
N ASP A 109 -0.48 3.43 -16.64
CA ASP A 109 0.51 2.84 -15.75
C ASP A 109 1.28 3.93 -14.99
N LEU A 110 1.68 5.02 -15.64
CA LEU A 110 2.30 6.21 -15.02
C LEU A 110 1.40 6.89 -14.00
N LEU A 111 0.10 7.03 -14.29
CA LEU A 111 -0.86 7.60 -13.36
C LEU A 111 -0.90 6.77 -12.07
N VAL A 112 -0.91 5.45 -12.18
CA VAL A 112 -0.88 4.60 -10.98
C VAL A 112 0.48 4.64 -10.27
N ILE A 113 1.59 4.77 -11.01
CA ILE A 113 2.91 5.01 -10.39
C ILE A 113 2.88 6.29 -9.56
N ARG A 114 2.37 7.40 -10.11
CA ARG A 114 2.19 8.67 -9.39
C ARG A 114 1.36 8.49 -8.12
N ARG A 115 0.26 7.72 -8.18
CA ARG A 115 -0.56 7.40 -7.00
C ARG A 115 0.22 6.64 -5.93
N ILE A 116 1.04 5.66 -6.32
CA ILE A 116 1.86 4.89 -5.38
C ILE A 116 2.92 5.80 -4.74
N PHE A 117 3.55 6.69 -5.50
CA PHE A 117 4.47 7.68 -4.93
C PHE A 117 3.77 8.63 -3.94
N ILE A 118 2.55 9.09 -4.24
CA ILE A 118 1.76 9.91 -3.30
C ILE A 118 1.45 9.12 -2.03
N ALA A 119 1.03 7.84 -2.15
CA ALA A 119 0.74 6.98 -1.00
C ALA A 119 1.98 6.76 -0.12
N VAL A 120 3.12 6.45 -0.73
CA VAL A 120 4.40 6.27 -0.03
C VAL A 120 4.87 7.58 0.60
N GLY A 121 4.74 8.70 -0.10
CA GLY A 121 5.06 10.03 0.44
C GLY A 121 4.22 10.36 1.68
N LEU A 122 2.90 10.07 1.62
CA LEU A 122 2.00 10.27 2.75
C LEU A 122 2.40 9.40 3.94
N LEU A 123 2.71 8.13 3.70
CA LEU A 123 3.22 7.20 4.71
C LEU A 123 4.49 7.72 5.39
N LEU A 124 5.46 8.22 4.61
CA LEU A 124 6.69 8.80 5.14
C LEU A 124 6.39 10.04 5.99
N THR A 125 5.51 10.94 5.52
CA THR A 125 5.14 12.13 6.30
C THR A 125 4.39 11.79 7.59
N LEU A 126 3.61 10.71 7.60
CA LEU A 126 2.93 10.22 8.81
C LEU A 126 3.90 9.53 9.78
N GLY A 127 4.98 8.93 9.28
CA GLY A 127 6.05 8.36 10.11
C GLY A 127 7.02 9.40 10.68
N MET A 128 7.09 10.60 10.10
CA MET A 128 8.00 11.67 10.54
C MET A 128 7.89 12.04 12.03
N PRO A 129 6.70 12.17 12.64
CA PRO A 129 6.57 12.45 14.07
C PRO A 129 7.33 11.44 14.93
N SER A 130 7.27 10.14 14.61
CA SER A 130 7.98 9.09 15.34
C SER A 130 9.50 9.25 15.21
N VAL A 131 9.99 9.64 14.03
CA VAL A 131 11.43 9.91 13.81
C VAL A 131 11.88 11.15 14.56
N ILE A 132 11.09 12.23 14.55
CA ILE A 132 11.39 13.46 15.29
C ILE A 132 11.47 13.18 16.79
N LEU A 133 10.51 12.41 17.30
CA LEU A 133 10.49 11.96 18.68
C LEU A 133 11.74 11.11 19.00
N LEU A 134 12.08 10.14 18.17
CA LEU A 134 13.30 9.34 18.33
C LEU A 134 14.56 10.24 18.39
N VAL A 135 14.68 11.21 17.50
CA VAL A 135 15.82 12.16 17.48
C VAL A 135 15.83 13.02 18.74
N MET A 136 14.66 13.51 19.18
CA MET A 136 14.55 14.25 20.43
C MET A 136 15.06 13.42 21.60
N TYR A 137 14.61 12.16 21.72
CA TYR A 137 15.08 11.23 22.75
C TYR A 137 16.61 11.02 22.72
N LEU A 138 17.20 10.88 21.52
CA LEU A 138 18.64 10.73 21.38
C LEU A 138 19.44 11.96 21.85
N ILE A 139 18.85 13.15 21.78
CA ILE A 139 19.48 14.41 22.21
C ILE A 139 19.29 14.63 23.71
N THR A 140 18.07 14.53 24.22
CA THR A 140 17.78 14.85 25.64
C THR A 140 18.10 13.70 26.59
N GLY A 141 18.10 12.45 26.12
CA GLY A 141 18.27 11.26 26.96
C GLY A 141 17.07 10.93 27.87
N GLU A 142 16.04 11.78 27.89
CA GLU A 142 14.85 11.62 28.73
C GLU A 142 13.68 10.96 27.98
N LYS A 143 13.05 9.96 28.62
CA LYS A 143 11.85 9.29 28.11
C LYS A 143 10.62 9.98 28.69
N SER A 144 9.89 10.76 27.89
CA SER A 144 8.56 11.22 28.32
C SER A 144 7.52 10.10 28.12
N PRO A 145 6.57 9.92 29.06
CA PRO A 145 5.52 8.90 28.93
C PRO A 145 4.57 9.19 27.75
N LEU A 146 4.51 10.42 27.24
CA LEU A 146 3.64 10.80 26.12
C LEU A 146 4.12 10.25 24.77
N PHE A 147 5.41 9.92 24.66
CA PHE A 147 6.01 9.43 23.42
C PHE A 147 5.27 8.23 22.85
N PHE A 148 5.03 7.22 23.68
CA PHE A 148 4.38 5.98 23.27
C PHE A 148 2.94 6.19 22.80
N ARG A 149 2.20 7.10 23.45
CA ARG A 149 0.81 7.42 23.07
C ARG A 149 0.76 8.11 21.72
N ILE A 150 1.67 9.04 21.46
CA ILE A 150 1.76 9.75 20.18
C ILE A 150 2.19 8.78 19.07
N GLU A 151 3.17 7.92 19.33
CA GLU A 151 3.62 6.89 18.39
C GLU A 151 2.47 5.95 17.99
N TRP A 152 1.73 5.43 18.97
CA TRP A 152 0.60 4.52 18.72
C TRP A 152 -0.54 5.19 17.96
N LEU A 153 -0.83 6.46 18.28
CA LEU A 153 -1.81 7.25 17.57
C LEU A 153 -1.37 7.51 16.12
N SER A 154 -0.09 7.80 15.90
CA SER A 154 0.50 7.96 14.57
C SER A 154 0.37 6.69 13.72
N VAL A 155 0.69 5.53 14.30
CA VAL A 155 0.52 4.22 13.64
C VAL A 155 -0.96 3.97 13.29
N SER A 156 -1.87 4.28 14.21
CA SER A 156 -3.31 4.10 13.99
C SER A 156 -3.84 5.00 12.87
N VAL A 157 -3.46 6.28 12.86
CA VAL A 157 -3.84 7.25 11.83
C VAL A 157 -3.24 6.85 10.48
N SER A 158 -2.01 6.33 10.45
CA SER A 158 -1.40 5.87 9.19
C SER A 158 -2.05 4.62 8.62
N MET A 159 -2.52 3.69 9.45
CA MET A 159 -3.33 2.54 8.99
C MET A 159 -4.67 2.96 8.37
N ILE A 160 -5.36 3.92 9.01
CA ILE A 160 -6.61 4.48 8.48
C ILE A 160 -6.34 5.23 7.17
N GLY A 161 -5.31 6.09 7.15
CA GLY A 161 -4.88 6.84 5.97
C GLY A 161 -4.55 5.92 4.80
N LEU A 162 -3.80 4.85 5.04
CA LEU A 162 -3.50 3.82 4.05
C LEU A 162 -4.76 3.18 3.48
N SER A 163 -5.71 2.82 4.35
CA SER A 163 -6.97 2.21 3.95
C SER A 163 -7.75 3.13 3.02
N VAL A 164 -7.90 4.42 3.40
CA VAL A 164 -8.57 5.43 2.57
C VAL A 164 -7.86 5.61 1.23
N VAL A 165 -6.54 5.72 1.25
CA VAL A 165 -5.70 5.84 0.05
C VAL A 165 -5.87 4.65 -0.89
N LEU A 166 -5.91 3.44 -0.34
CA LEU A 166 -6.13 2.20 -1.12
C LEU A 166 -7.49 2.22 -1.82
N VAL A 167 -8.55 2.63 -1.11
CA VAL A 167 -9.90 2.77 -1.67
C VAL A 167 -9.93 3.81 -2.79
N LEU A 168 -9.33 4.99 -2.57
CA LEU A 168 -9.32 6.08 -3.54
C LEU A 168 -8.52 5.74 -4.80
N PHE A 169 -7.42 5.02 -4.65
CA PHE A 169 -6.51 4.73 -5.76
C PHE A 169 -6.82 3.47 -6.54
N THR A 170 -7.59 2.54 -5.97
CA THR A 170 -8.01 1.31 -6.65
C THR A 170 -9.27 1.59 -7.49
N PRO A 171 -9.15 1.72 -8.82
CA PRO A 171 -10.29 2.11 -9.66
C PRO A 171 -11.43 1.09 -9.62
N GLN A 172 -11.11 -0.20 -9.45
CA GLN A 172 -12.11 -1.25 -9.30
C GLN A 172 -12.96 -1.03 -8.05
N LEU A 173 -12.32 -0.73 -6.92
CA LEU A 173 -13.00 -0.47 -5.65
C LEU A 173 -13.87 0.79 -5.75
N LYS A 174 -13.34 1.88 -6.32
CA LYS A 174 -14.11 3.09 -6.59
C LYS A 174 -15.36 2.80 -7.43
N SER A 175 -15.23 1.97 -8.47
CA SER A 175 -16.37 1.62 -9.33
C SER A 175 -17.43 0.80 -8.60
N ILE A 176 -17.03 -0.12 -7.70
CA ILE A 176 -17.95 -0.93 -6.90
C ILE A 176 -18.70 -0.05 -5.90
N ILE A 177 -17.98 0.84 -5.20
CA ILE A 177 -18.57 1.77 -4.23
C ILE A 177 -19.55 2.71 -4.93
N LEU A 178 -19.17 3.30 -6.06
CA LEU A 178 -20.04 4.21 -6.81
C LEU A 178 -21.30 3.50 -7.31
N LYS A 179 -21.18 2.27 -7.83
CA LYS A 179 -22.33 1.45 -8.25
C LYS A 179 -23.25 1.11 -7.07
N LYS A 180 -22.69 0.76 -5.92
CA LYS A 180 -23.48 0.46 -4.71
C LYS A 180 -24.18 1.71 -4.18
N TYR A 181 -23.50 2.85 -4.19
CA TYR A 181 -24.07 4.14 -3.80
C TYR A 181 -25.24 4.55 -4.71
N GLN A 182 -25.06 4.45 -6.04
CA GLN A 182 -26.13 4.73 -7.01
C GLN A 182 -27.34 3.79 -6.86
N ARG A 183 -27.11 2.51 -6.54
CA ARG A 183 -28.20 1.53 -6.32
C ARG A 183 -28.98 1.81 -5.03
N ASN A 184 -28.34 2.38 -4.02
CA ASN A 184 -28.99 2.76 -2.75
C ASN A 184 -29.74 4.10 -2.83
N GLN A 185 -29.53 4.90 -3.88
CA GLN A 185 -30.28 6.11 -4.16
C GLN A 185 -31.60 5.85 -4.93
N VAL A 186 -32.04 4.60 -5.07
CA VAL A 186 -33.41 4.32 -5.53
C VAL A 186 -34.35 4.80 -4.43
N THR A 187 -34.91 5.99 -4.64
CA THR A 187 -35.92 6.62 -3.80
C THR A 187 -37.04 5.61 -3.52
N PRO A 188 -37.49 5.44 -2.25
CA PRO A 188 -38.76 4.77 -2.02
C PRO A 188 -39.84 5.48 -2.86
N PRO A 189 -40.79 4.74 -3.45
CA PRO A 189 -41.87 5.37 -4.19
C PRO A 189 -42.70 6.22 -3.21
N ASP A 190 -42.41 7.52 -3.16
CA ASP A 190 -43.24 8.51 -2.47
C ASP A 190 -44.50 8.72 -3.30
N GLY A 191 -45.44 7.79 -3.20
CA GLY A 191 -46.70 7.88 -3.90
C GLY A 191 -47.66 6.74 -3.56
N PRO A 192 -48.87 7.03 -3.06
CA PRO A 192 -49.95 6.06 -2.94
C PRO A 192 -50.57 5.82 -4.33
N LEU A 193 -49.78 5.32 -5.28
CA LEU A 193 -50.25 4.82 -6.58
C LEU A 193 -49.45 3.58 -6.95
N ALA A 194 -49.65 2.53 -6.15
CA ALA A 194 -49.49 1.15 -6.60
C ALA A 194 -50.48 0.90 -7.75
N GLY A 195 -50.07 1.18 -8.99
CA GLY A 195 -51.01 1.15 -10.10
C GLY A 195 -50.37 1.35 -11.47
N SER A 196 -49.37 0.54 -11.81
CA SER A 196 -49.13 0.02 -13.17
C SER A 196 -47.71 -0.54 -13.26
N VAL A 197 -47.58 -1.82 -12.90
CA VAL A 197 -46.44 -2.62 -13.33
C VAL A 197 -46.54 -2.76 -14.85
N GLN A 198 -45.86 -1.90 -15.60
CA GLN A 198 -45.61 -2.16 -17.02
C GLN A 198 -44.55 -3.25 -17.14
N ILE A 199 -45.02 -4.48 -17.33
CA ILE A 199 -44.22 -5.61 -17.79
C ILE A 199 -43.70 -5.24 -19.17
N ARG A 200 -42.43 -4.82 -19.24
CA ARG A 200 -41.72 -4.65 -20.51
C ARG A 200 -41.37 -6.05 -21.02
N TYR A 201 -42.18 -6.56 -21.94
CA TYR A 201 -41.87 -7.77 -22.70
C TYR A 201 -40.58 -7.56 -23.47
N ILE A 202 -39.56 -8.37 -23.16
CA ILE A 202 -38.36 -8.50 -23.97
C ILE A 202 -38.74 -9.43 -25.12
N THR A 203 -39.03 -8.86 -26.28
CA THR A 203 -39.14 -9.58 -27.54
C THR A 203 -37.74 -9.96 -28.00
N THR A 204 -37.35 -11.19 -27.71
CA THR A 204 -36.18 -11.84 -28.28
C THR A 204 -36.50 -12.23 -29.73
N THR A 205 -36.10 -11.42 -30.70
CA THR A 205 -36.05 -11.85 -32.11
C THR A 205 -34.86 -12.77 -32.31
N ARG A 206 -35.17 -13.90 -32.94
CA ARG A 206 -34.35 -15.08 -33.18
C ARG A 206 -33.34 -14.86 -34.30
#